data_AF-L9YL72-F1
#
_entry.id   AF-L9YL72-F1
#
_cell.length_a   1.000
_cell.length_b   1.000
_cell.length_c   1.000
_cell.angle_alpha   90.00
_cell.angle_beta   90.00
_cell.angle_gamma   90.00
#
_symmetry.space_group_name_H-M   'P 1'
#
loop_
_entity.id
_entity.type
_entity.pdbx_description
1 polymer ?
#
loop_
_entity_poly.entity_id
_entity_poly.type
_entity_poly.pdbx_seq_one_letter_code
_entity_poly.pdbx_strand_id
1 'polypeptide(L)'
;MIRLRKFTNDELIDILLARIDAGLRPGVIGRDAVEYIADLAVGDVRKGIKLLEKATRRVDRSDRSQITLEDIDTVHDEARRDLQQDHIESLGTHKRLLFDIVADPARTA
;
A
#
# COMPACT_ATOMS: atom_id res chain seq x y z
N MET A 1 -2.71 30.47 4.16
CA MET A 1 -2.24 29.07 4.12
C MET A 1 -3.45 28.18 3.93
N ILE A 2 -3.46 27.34 2.89
CA ILE A 2 -4.60 26.44 2.58
C ILE A 2 -4.35 25.11 3.30
N ARG A 3 -5.32 24.61 4.06
CA ARG A 3 -5.27 23.26 4.65
C ARG A 3 -6.09 22.32 3.79
N LEU A 4 -5.46 21.24 3.32
CA LEU A 4 -6.19 20.11 2.75
C LEU A 4 -6.60 19.15 3.87
N ARG A 5 -7.87 18.76 3.88
CA ARG A 5 -8.35 17.66 4.71
C ARG A 5 -8.00 16.31 4.07
N LYS A 6 -8.03 15.25 4.87
CA LYS A 6 -8.04 13.88 4.35
C LYS A 6 -9.30 13.64 3.53
N PHE A 7 -9.17 12.80 2.52
CA PHE A 7 -10.33 12.33 1.76
C PHE A 7 -11.15 11.40 2.63
N THR A 8 -12.46 11.47 2.48
CA THR A 8 -13.36 10.44 2.99
C THR A 8 -13.15 9.14 2.21
N ASN A 9 -13.67 8.04 2.74
CA ASN A 9 -13.55 6.76 2.05
C ASN A 9 -14.26 6.77 0.69
N ASP A 10 -15.46 7.35 0.64
CA ASP A 10 -16.25 7.45 -0.59
C ASP A 10 -15.55 8.29 -1.67
N GLU A 11 -15.01 9.46 -1.29
CA GLU A 11 -14.24 10.29 -2.22
C GLU A 11 -12.99 9.56 -2.74
N LEU A 12 -12.37 8.73 -1.91
CA LEU A 12 -11.22 7.94 -2.32
C LEU A 12 -11.63 6.82 -3.27
N ILE A 13 -12.74 6.13 -3.01
CA ILE A 13 -13.31 5.11 -3.89
C ILE A 13 -13.63 5.71 -5.26
N ASP A 14 -14.29 6.88 -5.30
CA ASP A 14 -14.61 7.58 -6.56
C ASP A 14 -13.35 7.89 -7.38
N ILE A 15 -12.29 8.37 -6.71
CA ILE A 15 -11.01 8.64 -7.36
C ILE A 15 -10.39 7.34 -7.90
N LEU A 16 -10.44 6.24 -7.15
CA LEU A 16 -9.89 4.97 -7.59
C LEU A 16 -10.67 4.40 -8.78
N LEU A 17 -12.01 4.44 -8.74
CA LEU A 17 -12.87 4.01 -9.85
C LEU A 17 -12.56 4.80 -11.14
N ALA A 18 -12.41 6.12 -11.05
CA ALA A 18 -12.02 6.94 -12.21
C ALA A 18 -10.66 6.52 -12.81
N ARG A 19 -9.72 6.04 -11.98
CA ARG A 19 -8.43 5.52 -12.47
C ARG A 19 -8.55 4.13 -13.06
N ILE A 20 -9.41 3.29 -12.50
CA ILE A 20 -9.70 1.96 -13.02
C ILE A 20 -10.33 2.07 -14.40
N ASP A 21 -11.37 2.91 -14.55
CA ASP A 21 -12.04 3.12 -15.83
C ASP A 21 -11.11 3.67 -16.92
N ALA A 22 -10.12 4.48 -16.53
CA ALA A 22 -9.14 5.05 -17.46
C ALA A 22 -8.00 4.09 -17.85
N GLY A 23 -7.73 3.04 -17.06
CA GLY A 23 -6.49 2.27 -17.16
C GLY A 23 -6.61 0.75 -17.14
N LEU A 24 -7.77 0.20 -16.79
CA LEU A 24 -8.00 -1.23 -16.64
C LEU A 24 -9.15 -1.69 -17.53
N ARG A 25 -9.06 -2.94 -18.00
CA ARG A 25 -10.20 -3.58 -18.69
C ARG A 25 -11.33 -3.85 -17.68
N PRO A 26 -12.61 -3.76 -18.10
CA PRO A 26 -13.73 -4.14 -17.25
C PRO A 26 -13.57 -5.55 -16.68
N GLY A 27 -13.92 -5.72 -15.40
CA GLY A 27 -13.88 -7.02 -14.72
C GLY A 27 -12.51 -7.49 -14.23
N VAL A 28 -11.45 -6.69 -14.41
CA VAL A 28 -10.11 -6.97 -13.85
C VAL A 28 -10.09 -6.79 -12.33
N ILE A 29 -10.91 -5.90 -11.79
CA ILE A 29 -11.00 -5.65 -10.34
C ILE A 29 -12.47 -5.51 -9.94
N GLY A 30 -12.85 -6.18 -8.86
CA GLY A 30 -14.18 -6.08 -8.25
C GLY A 30 -14.30 -4.86 -7.35
N ARG A 31 -15.54 -4.42 -7.09
CA ARG A 31 -15.81 -3.26 -6.23
C ARG A 31 -15.34 -3.47 -4.79
N ASP A 32 -15.48 -4.69 -4.28
CA ASP A 32 -14.97 -5.13 -2.99
C ASP A 32 -13.46 -4.89 -2.84
N ALA A 33 -12.68 -5.20 -3.88
CA ALA A 33 -11.25 -4.94 -3.91
C ALA A 33 -10.91 -3.44 -3.93
N VAL A 34 -11.73 -2.63 -4.60
CA VAL A 34 -11.57 -1.16 -4.60
C VAL A 34 -11.84 -0.56 -3.22
N GLU A 35 -12.95 -0.97 -2.59
CA GLU A 35 -13.32 -0.57 -1.24
C GLU A 35 -12.23 -0.96 -0.23
N TYR A 36 -11.69 -2.16 -0.37
CA TYR A 36 -10.61 -2.64 0.48
C TYR A 36 -9.32 -1.81 0.34
N ILE A 37 -8.94 -1.41 -0.88
CA ILE A 37 -7.81 -0.50 -1.09
C ILE A 37 -8.06 0.85 -0.41
N ALA A 38 -9.28 1.37 -0.47
CA ALA A 38 -9.63 2.64 0.13
C ALA A 38 -9.52 2.59 1.67
N ASP A 39 -10.01 1.50 2.28
CA ASP A 39 -9.91 1.23 3.71
C ASP A 39 -8.44 1.20 4.18
N LEU A 40 -7.58 0.48 3.44
CA LEU A 40 -6.15 0.41 3.75
C LEU A 40 -5.44 1.77 3.61
N ALA A 41 -5.94 2.65 2.74
CA ALA A 41 -5.35 3.94 2.45
C ALA A 41 -5.71 5.04 3.47
N VAL A 42 -6.78 4.87 4.27
CA VAL A 42 -7.19 5.77 5.37
C VAL A 42 -7.18 7.25 4.93
N GLY A 43 -7.84 7.54 3.80
CA GLY A 43 -7.97 8.90 3.25
C GLY A 43 -6.71 9.47 2.59
N ASP A 44 -5.65 8.66 2.43
CA ASP A 44 -4.47 9.02 1.63
C ASP A 44 -4.58 8.50 0.19
N VAL A 45 -4.96 9.40 -0.72
CA VAL A 45 -5.13 9.09 -2.14
C VAL A 45 -3.86 8.56 -2.79
N ARG A 46 -2.67 9.06 -2.39
CA ARG A 46 -1.42 8.60 -3.00
C ARG A 46 -1.14 7.17 -2.60
N LYS A 47 -1.40 6.82 -1.33
CA LYS A 47 -1.30 5.44 -0.86
C LYS A 47 -2.26 4.52 -1.62
N GLY A 48 -3.53 4.91 -1.74
CA GLY A 48 -4.54 4.11 -2.46
C GLY A 48 -4.17 3.85 -3.92
N ILE A 49 -3.79 4.90 -4.67
CA ILE A 49 -3.36 4.77 -6.07
C ILE A 49 -2.13 3.86 -6.19
N LYS A 50 -1.17 3.97 -5.25
CA LYS A 50 0.03 3.15 -5.29
C LYS A 50 -0.25 1.66 -5.04
N LEU A 51 -1.15 1.36 -4.12
CA LEU A 51 -1.62 -0.01 -3.87
C LEU A 51 -2.28 -0.59 -5.12
N LEU A 52 -3.20 0.16 -5.75
CA LEU A 52 -3.86 -0.25 -7.00
C LEU A 52 -2.84 -0.51 -8.12
N GLU A 53 -1.87 0.39 -8.29
CA GLU A 53 -0.80 0.23 -9.29
C GLU A 53 0.02 -1.04 -9.05
N LYS A 54 0.47 -1.26 -7.81
CA LYS A 54 1.27 -2.44 -7.46
C LYS A 54 0.47 -3.74 -7.62
N ALA A 55 -0.79 -3.77 -7.19
CA ALA A 55 -1.68 -4.94 -7.36
C ALA A 55 -1.92 -5.26 -8.84
N THR A 56 -2.16 -4.23 -9.66
CA THR A 56 -2.29 -4.39 -11.11
C THR A 56 -1.03 -4.98 -11.73
N ARG A 57 0.15 -4.42 -11.43
CA ARG A 57 1.43 -4.92 -11.95
C ARG A 57 1.73 -6.35 -11.51
N ARG A 58 1.28 -6.76 -10.32
CA ARG A 58 1.44 -8.11 -9.81
C ARG A 58 0.62 -9.10 -10.64
N VAL A 59 -0.64 -8.78 -10.93
CA VAL A 59 -1.51 -9.63 -11.75
C VAL A 59 -1.06 -9.66 -13.20
N ASP A 60 -0.64 -8.52 -13.76
CA ASP A 60 -0.13 -8.41 -15.14
C ASP A 60 1.10 -9.29 -15.42
N ARG A 61 1.90 -9.58 -14.40
CA ARG A 61 3.05 -10.51 -14.48
C ARG A 61 2.69 -11.99 -14.29
N SER A 62 1.41 -12.29 -14.05
CA SER A 62 0.91 -13.65 -13.86
C SER A 62 -0.04 -14.03 -14.99
N ASP A 63 -0.34 -15.32 -15.14
CA ASP A 63 -1.35 -15.78 -16.12
C ASP A 63 -2.80 -15.48 -15.69
N ARG A 64 -2.99 -14.64 -14.65
CA ARG A 64 -4.30 -14.27 -14.10
C ARG A 64 -4.76 -12.94 -14.71
N SER A 65 -6.07 -12.79 -14.82
CA SER A 65 -6.71 -11.59 -15.36
C SER A 65 -7.50 -10.78 -14.32
N GLN A 66 -7.52 -11.22 -13.06
CA GLN A 66 -8.28 -10.59 -11.98
C GLN A 66 -7.40 -10.32 -10.76
N ILE A 67 -7.61 -9.14 -10.17
CA ILE A 67 -7.03 -8.72 -8.90
C ILE A 67 -7.91 -9.23 -7.76
N THR A 68 -7.30 -9.98 -6.84
CA THR A 68 -7.97 -10.48 -5.63
C THR A 68 -7.60 -9.64 -4.40
N LEU A 69 -8.34 -9.81 -3.30
CA LEU A 69 -8.00 -9.21 -2.01
C LEU A 69 -6.62 -9.66 -1.51
N GLU A 70 -6.25 -10.91 -1.75
CA GLU A 70 -4.94 -11.46 -1.38
C GLU A 70 -3.78 -10.77 -2.12
N ASP A 71 -3.98 -10.41 -3.40
CA ASP A 71 -3.00 -9.62 -4.14
C ASP A 71 -2.82 -8.22 -3.52
N ILE A 72 -3.90 -7.61 -3.04
CA ILE A 72 -3.88 -6.32 -2.34
C ILE A 72 -3.16 -6.44 -1.01
N ASP A 73 -3.46 -7.46 -0.20
CA ASP A 73 -2.81 -7.73 1.08
C ASP A 73 -1.31 -7.92 0.91
N THR A 74 -0.92 -8.77 -0.06
CA THR A 74 0.49 -9.04 -0.34
C THR A 74 1.24 -7.75 -0.68
N VAL A 75 0.65 -6.92 -1.54
CA VAL A 75 1.22 -5.63 -1.94
C VAL A 75 1.26 -4.63 -0.79
N HIS A 76 0.25 -4.62 0.07
CA HIS A 76 0.21 -3.75 1.25
C HIS A 76 1.31 -4.12 2.25
N ASP A 77 1.49 -5.41 2.49
CA ASP A 77 2.55 -5.92 3.37
C ASP A 77 3.94 -5.68 2.79
N GLU A 78 4.14 -5.90 1.49
CA GLU A 78 5.37 -5.53 0.79
C GLU A 78 5.66 -4.04 0.96
N ALA A 79 4.68 -3.17 0.71
CA ALA A 79 4.84 -1.73 0.89
C ALA A 79 5.18 -1.33 2.33
N ARG A 80 4.64 -2.03 3.32
CA ARG A 80 4.96 -1.82 4.75
C ARG A 80 6.41 -2.25 5.06
N ARG A 81 6.85 -3.38 4.51
CA ARG A 81 8.24 -3.86 4.65
C ARG A 81 9.23 -2.92 3.96
N ASP A 82 8.91 -2.46 2.74
CA ASP A 82 9.73 -1.49 2.00
C ASP A 82 9.94 -0.22 2.83
N LEU A 83 8.86 0.36 3.38
CA LEU A 83 8.95 1.56 4.23
C LEU A 83 9.74 1.32 5.51
N GLN A 84 9.60 0.14 6.12
CA GLN A 84 10.36 -0.21 7.32
C GLN A 84 11.85 -0.36 7.00
N GLN A 85 12.18 -0.99 5.86
CA GLN A 85 13.55 -1.15 5.38
C GLN A 85 14.17 0.20 5.03
N ASP A 86 13.49 1.04 4.25
CA ASP A 86 13.93 2.41 3.91
C ASP A 86 14.16 3.24 5.17
N HIS A 87 13.30 3.10 6.19
CA HIS A 87 13.49 3.77 7.47
C HIS A 87 14.77 3.27 8.16
N ILE A 88 14.97 1.96 8.26
CA ILE A 88 16.18 1.34 8.85
C ILE A 88 17.45 1.71 8.09
N GLU A 89 17.39 1.83 6.76
CA GLU A 89 18.52 2.24 5.92
C GLU A 89 18.79 3.75 6.00
N SER A 90 17.75 4.57 6.15
CA SER A 90 17.87 6.02 6.37
C SER A 90 18.39 6.38 7.77
N LEU A 91 18.24 5.45 8.74
CA LEU A 91 18.88 5.51 10.04
C LEU A 91 20.38 5.20 9.86
N GLY A 92 21.18 6.22 9.53
CA GLY A 92 22.63 6.09 9.37
C GLY A 92 23.31 5.33 10.51
N THR A 93 24.48 4.73 10.24
CA THR A 93 25.17 3.64 10.97
C THR A 93 25.00 3.58 12.50
N HIS A 94 24.93 4.73 13.19
CA HIS A 94 24.73 4.78 14.65
C HIS A 94 23.31 4.47 15.14
N LYS A 95 22.26 4.70 14.34
CA LYS A 95 20.87 4.45 14.75
C LYS A 95 20.41 3.01 14.47
N ARG A 96 21.04 2.32 13.51
CA ARG A 96 20.82 0.88 13.25
C ARG A 96 21.27 0.00 14.41
N LEU A 97 22.41 0.34 15.03
CA LEU A 97 22.91 -0.30 16.25
C LEU A 97 21.91 -0.19 17.43
N LEU A 98 21.25 0.95 17.60
CA LEU A 98 20.23 1.12 18.63
C LEU A 98 18.96 0.32 18.35
N PHE A 99 18.54 0.22 17.08
CA PHE A 99 17.41 -0.64 16.70
C PHE A 99 17.74 -2.11 16.98
N ASP A 100 18.92 -2.59 16.59
CA ASP A 100 19.35 -3.97 16.85
C ASP A 100 19.41 -4.30 18.36
N ILE A 101 19.83 -3.34 19.20
CA ILE A 101 19.87 -3.49 20.67
C ILE A 101 18.46 -3.55 21.28
N VAL A 102 17.48 -2.80 20.75
CA VAL A 102 16.11 -2.78 21.28
C VAL A 102 15.26 -3.93 20.72
N ALA A 103 15.55 -4.38 19.50
CA ALA A 103 14.85 -5.47 18.83
C ALA A 103 15.33 -6.86 19.29
N ASP A 104 16.49 -6.96 19.93
CA ASP A 104 17.03 -8.20 20.50
C ASP A 104 16.83 -8.26 22.03
N PRO A 105 15.79 -8.94 22.54
CA PRO A 105 15.58 -9.11 23.98
C PRO A 105 16.57 -10.10 24.64
N ALA A 106 17.50 -10.72 23.89
CA ALA A 106 18.34 -11.81 24.42
C ALA A 106 19.73 -11.38 24.92
N ARG A 107 20.05 -10.08 24.98
CA ARG A 107 21.37 -9.59 25.46
C ARG A 107 21.31 -8.77 26.74
N THR A 108 20.43 -9.14 27.67
CA THR A 108 20.43 -8.59 29.04
C THR A 108 20.28 -9.67 30.12
N ALA A 109 20.79 -10.88 29.85
CA ALA A 109 20.99 -11.93 30.85
C ALA A 109 22.47 -12.13 31.14
#